data_AF-A0A504J7G0-F1
#
_entry.id   AF-A0A504J7G0-F1
#
_cell.length_a   1.000
_cell.length_b   1.000
_cell.length_c   1.000
_cell.angle_alpha   90.00
_cell.angle_beta   90.00
_cell.angle_gamma   90.00
#
_symmetry.space_group_name_H-M   'P 1'
#
loop_
_entity.id
_entity.type
_entity.pdbx_description
1 polymer ?
#
loop_
_entity_poly.entity_id
_entity_poly.type
_entity_poly.pdbx_seq_one_letter_code
_entity_poly.pdbx_strand_id
1 'polypeptide(L)'
;MWFDKYDIQSKNEGLDQDIPFDFFTKPCTEEEFEFYKKYNDDSKTHKDFKIPDDLKLPNEYIELLRYSNGGAIINKDREFGFFDINTIREFYINYGFLVNAPNILPIAFNGGGTFYGYKFSGNDKKPIICGVHASCIGFEEDTCFLGNTLDEVLNKTYDIDDDIYEYQVKNGTIKIPTLSKEEKEKTELLQQLDTLKKDKSLGKIHLKEFLKRKRELEERLNRLE
;
A
#
# COMPACT_ATOMS: atom_id res chain seq x y z
N MET A 1 22.29 -2.88 10.33
CA MET A 1 21.53 -3.19 9.10
C MET A 1 20.60 -2.02 8.81
N TRP A 2 20.06 -1.89 7.59
CA TRP A 2 19.24 -0.72 7.23
C TRP A 2 17.97 -0.60 8.11
N PHE A 3 17.50 -1.72 8.64
CA PHE A 3 16.31 -1.81 9.48
C PHE A 3 16.53 -1.62 10.98
N ASP A 4 17.77 -1.36 11.45
CA ASP A 4 18.09 -1.27 12.89
C ASP A 4 17.33 -0.13 13.61
N LYS A 5 16.84 0.86 12.84
CA LYS A 5 16.08 2.00 13.37
C LYS A 5 14.58 1.75 13.54
N TYR A 6 14.08 0.61 13.07
CA TYR A 6 12.65 0.26 13.15
C TYR A 6 12.38 -0.69 14.32
N ASP A 7 11.17 -0.59 14.89
CA ASP A 7 10.66 -1.58 15.82
C ASP A 7 10.08 -2.76 15.03
N ILE A 8 10.70 -3.93 15.15
CA ILE A 8 10.26 -5.16 14.49
C ILE A 8 9.43 -5.99 15.46
N GLN A 9 8.16 -6.15 15.14
CA GLN A 9 7.18 -6.89 15.92
C GLN A 9 6.92 -8.27 15.31
N SER A 10 6.34 -9.18 16.11
CA SER A 10 6.01 -10.55 15.69
C SER A 10 7.19 -11.27 15.02
N LYS A 11 8.38 -11.07 15.58
CA LYS A 11 9.65 -11.54 15.03
C LYS A 11 9.70 -13.07 15.02
N ASN A 12 9.87 -13.65 13.84
CA ASN A 12 10.18 -15.06 13.67
C ASN A 12 11.70 -15.31 13.77
N GLU A 13 12.09 -16.57 13.93
CA GLU A 13 13.51 -16.96 13.84
C GLU A 13 14.08 -16.55 12.46
N GLY A 14 15.32 -16.06 12.46
CA GLY A 14 15.98 -15.63 11.23
C GLY A 14 16.36 -16.80 10.32
N LEU A 15 16.63 -16.50 9.05
CA LEU A 15 17.18 -17.51 8.13
C LEU A 15 18.66 -17.76 8.43
N ASP A 16 18.96 -18.96 8.89
CA ASP A 16 20.34 -19.44 9.14
C ASP A 16 20.99 -20.09 7.91
N GLN A 17 20.18 -20.48 6.93
CA GLN A 17 20.63 -21.15 5.70
C GLN A 17 20.52 -20.21 4.50
N ASP A 18 21.38 -20.43 3.50
CA ASP A 18 21.27 -19.73 2.24
C ASP A 18 19.96 -20.11 1.52
N ILE A 19 19.27 -19.11 1.00
CA ILE A 19 18.04 -19.29 0.23
C ILE A 19 18.44 -19.91 -1.12
N PRO A 20 17.88 -21.08 -1.49
CA PRO A 20 18.14 -21.67 -2.80
C PRO A 20 17.81 -20.66 -3.91
N PHE A 21 18.69 -20.57 -4.92
CA PHE A 21 18.51 -19.62 -6.02
C PHE A 21 17.18 -19.83 -6.77
N ASP A 22 16.71 -21.07 -6.84
CA ASP A 22 15.47 -21.47 -7.50
C ASP A 22 14.27 -21.51 -6.55
N PHE A 23 14.43 -21.14 -5.27
CA PHE A 23 13.40 -21.33 -4.24
C PHE A 23 12.02 -20.84 -4.70
N PHE A 24 11.98 -19.63 -5.27
CA PHE A 24 10.74 -19.01 -5.71
C PHE A 24 10.34 -19.45 -7.13
N THR A 25 11.29 -19.77 -8.01
CA THR A 25 11.04 -20.04 -9.44
C THR A 25 10.76 -21.52 -9.73
N LYS A 26 10.69 -22.37 -8.70
CA LYS A 26 10.27 -23.77 -8.86
C LYS A 26 8.94 -23.89 -9.63
N PRO A 27 8.79 -24.90 -10.50
CA PRO A 27 7.55 -25.15 -11.22
C PRO A 27 6.34 -25.21 -10.27
N CYS A 28 5.21 -24.68 -10.73
CA CYS A 28 3.94 -24.74 -10.00
C CYS A 28 3.54 -26.21 -9.77
N THR A 29 3.16 -26.55 -8.55
CA THR A 29 2.65 -27.90 -8.22
C THR A 29 1.19 -28.04 -8.68
N GLU A 30 0.70 -29.27 -8.73
CA GLU A 30 -0.74 -29.52 -9.00
C GLU A 30 -1.63 -28.91 -7.91
N GLU A 31 -1.19 -28.95 -6.64
CA GLU A 31 -1.92 -28.37 -5.51
C GLU A 31 -2.02 -26.85 -5.60
N GLU A 32 -0.91 -26.17 -5.93
CA GLU A 32 -0.89 -24.73 -6.18
C GLU A 32 -1.79 -24.34 -7.36
N PHE A 33 -1.94 -25.22 -8.35
CA PHE A 33 -2.76 -24.98 -9.54
C PHE A 33 -4.26 -25.18 -9.34
N GLU A 34 -4.70 -26.00 -8.39
CA GLU A 34 -6.13 -26.19 -8.12
C GLU A 34 -6.83 -24.88 -7.71
N PHE A 35 -6.11 -23.94 -7.07
CA PHE A 35 -6.62 -22.58 -6.79
C PHE A 35 -6.97 -21.80 -8.07
N TYR A 36 -6.24 -22.04 -9.15
CA TYR A 36 -6.38 -21.34 -10.42
C TYR A 36 -7.38 -21.98 -11.37
N LYS A 37 -7.68 -23.27 -11.19
CA LYS A 37 -8.53 -24.05 -12.09
C LYS A 37 -9.94 -23.46 -12.24
N LYS A 38 -10.47 -22.82 -11.19
CA LYS A 38 -11.77 -22.15 -11.23
C LYS A 38 -11.80 -20.91 -12.15
N TYR A 39 -10.65 -20.31 -12.42
CA TYR A 39 -10.51 -19.03 -13.12
C TYR A 39 -9.81 -19.17 -14.48
N ASN A 40 -9.43 -20.39 -14.87
CA ASN A 40 -8.73 -20.66 -16.11
C ASN A 40 -9.54 -21.58 -17.04
N ASP A 41 -9.17 -21.55 -18.32
CA ASP A 41 -9.65 -22.50 -19.31
C ASP A 41 -9.23 -23.93 -18.91
N ASP A 42 -10.18 -24.87 -18.94
CA ASP A 42 -9.98 -26.30 -18.66
C ASP A 42 -8.90 -26.94 -19.56
N SER A 43 -8.51 -26.27 -20.66
CA SER A 43 -7.42 -26.69 -21.54
C SER A 43 -6.01 -26.47 -20.97
N LYS A 44 -5.84 -25.60 -19.96
CA LYS A 44 -4.52 -25.28 -19.38
C LYS A 44 -4.22 -26.12 -18.14
N THR A 45 -2.93 -26.43 -17.95
CA THR A 45 -2.40 -27.21 -16.83
C THR A 45 -1.37 -26.39 -16.04
N HIS A 46 -0.98 -26.86 -14.85
CA HIS A 46 0.07 -26.25 -14.03
C HIS A 46 1.39 -26.02 -14.79
N LYS A 47 1.68 -26.82 -15.82
CA LYS A 47 2.90 -26.71 -16.63
C LYS A 47 2.91 -25.52 -17.58
N ASP A 48 1.73 -24.97 -17.87
CA ASP A 48 1.56 -23.80 -18.75
C ASP A 48 1.82 -22.48 -18.00
N PHE A 49 1.93 -22.53 -16.67
CA PHE A 49 2.17 -21.36 -15.82
C PHE A 49 3.60 -21.41 -15.29
N LYS A 50 4.46 -20.58 -15.89
CA LYS A 50 5.87 -20.48 -15.51
C LYS A 50 6.11 -19.17 -14.76
N ILE A 51 6.71 -19.29 -13.58
CA ILE A 51 7.23 -18.16 -12.83
C ILE A 51 8.45 -17.63 -13.60
N PRO A 52 8.56 -16.31 -13.85
CA PRO A 52 9.71 -15.79 -14.57
C PRO A 52 11.02 -15.99 -13.79
N ASP A 53 12.07 -16.44 -14.49
CA ASP A 53 13.36 -16.81 -13.90
C ASP A 53 14.14 -15.61 -13.30
N ASP A 54 13.73 -14.39 -13.64
CA ASP A 54 14.31 -13.14 -13.17
C ASP A 54 13.72 -12.63 -11.85
N LEU A 55 12.66 -13.24 -11.31
CA LEU A 55 12.11 -12.90 -10.00
C LEU A 55 13.03 -13.41 -8.88
N LYS A 56 13.92 -12.54 -8.43
CA LYS A 56 14.89 -12.81 -7.36
C LYS A 56 14.70 -11.87 -6.19
N LEU A 57 14.78 -12.39 -4.97
CA LEU A 57 14.72 -11.54 -3.78
C LEU A 57 15.89 -10.55 -3.76
N PRO A 58 15.62 -9.24 -3.65
CA PRO A 58 16.68 -8.25 -3.50
C PRO A 58 17.45 -8.43 -2.18
N ASN A 59 18.75 -8.13 -2.20
CA ASN A 59 19.64 -8.30 -1.03
C ASN A 59 19.10 -7.63 0.24
N GLU A 60 18.50 -6.44 0.12
CA GLU A 60 17.95 -5.71 1.28
C GLU A 60 16.80 -6.49 1.98
N TYR A 61 16.03 -7.28 1.23
CA TYR A 61 15.00 -8.15 1.80
C TYR A 61 15.60 -9.46 2.35
N ILE A 62 16.62 -10.02 1.69
CA ILE A 62 17.36 -11.18 2.21
C ILE A 62 18.00 -10.85 3.56
N GLU A 63 18.58 -9.66 3.71
CA GLU A 63 19.11 -9.17 4.99
C GLU A 63 18.03 -9.11 6.08
N LEU A 64 16.82 -8.65 5.72
CA LEU A 64 15.68 -8.62 6.63
C LEU A 64 15.24 -10.03 7.03
N LEU A 65 15.14 -10.96 6.08
CA LEU A 65 14.77 -12.36 6.35
C LEU A 65 15.81 -13.11 7.19
N ARG A 66 17.10 -12.82 7.00
CA ARG A 66 18.18 -13.33 7.85
C ARG A 66 18.05 -12.82 9.28
N TYR A 67 17.58 -11.60 9.47
CA TYR A 67 17.31 -11.07 10.80
C TYR A 67 16.02 -11.64 11.42
N SER A 68 14.95 -11.77 10.62
CA SER A 68 13.63 -12.28 11.00
C SER A 68 12.95 -12.88 9.78
N ASN A 69 12.68 -14.19 9.75
CA ASN A 69 12.00 -14.81 8.61
C ASN A 69 10.48 -14.57 8.71
N GLY A 70 10.05 -13.36 8.35
CA GLY A 70 8.69 -12.85 8.56
C GLY A 70 8.55 -12.01 9.84
N GLY A 71 7.54 -11.16 9.87
CA GLY A 71 7.25 -10.27 11.00
C GLY A 71 6.52 -9.00 10.56
N ALA A 72 6.57 -7.96 11.39
CA ALA A 72 5.99 -6.66 11.05
C ALA A 72 6.94 -5.51 11.41
N ILE A 73 7.02 -4.52 10.52
CA ILE A 73 7.61 -3.21 10.82
C ILE A 73 6.46 -2.20 10.89
N ILE A 74 6.38 -1.45 11.98
CA ILE A 74 5.39 -0.39 12.16
C ILE A 74 6.11 0.93 12.40
N ASN A 75 5.83 1.91 11.55
CA ASN A 75 6.31 3.28 11.71
C ASN A 75 5.13 4.26 11.67
N LYS A 76 4.51 4.48 12.85
CA LYS A 76 3.22 5.17 12.98
C LYS A 76 2.15 4.47 12.13
N ASP A 77 1.58 5.14 11.14
CA ASP A 77 0.51 4.59 10.30
C ASP A 77 1.07 3.75 9.13
N ARG A 78 2.39 3.67 8.98
CA ARG A 78 3.04 2.79 8.01
C ARG A 78 3.15 1.39 8.57
N GLU A 79 2.24 0.52 8.16
CA GLU A 79 2.27 -0.91 8.48
C GLU A 79 2.90 -1.74 7.35
N PHE A 80 3.88 -2.57 7.71
CA PHE A 80 4.58 -3.47 6.79
C PHE A 80 4.70 -4.87 7.41
N GLY A 81 3.64 -5.67 7.26
CA GLY A 81 3.62 -7.09 7.64
C GLY A 81 4.34 -7.92 6.59
N PHE A 82 5.65 -8.12 6.76
CA PHE A 82 6.50 -8.76 5.77
C PHE A 82 6.49 -10.28 5.88
N PHE A 83 6.50 -10.90 4.71
CA PHE A 83 6.32 -12.33 4.55
C PHE A 83 7.59 -13.09 4.86
N ASP A 84 7.44 -14.23 5.52
CA ASP A 84 8.49 -15.24 5.51
C ASP A 84 8.69 -15.81 4.11
N ILE A 85 9.79 -16.55 3.95
CA ILE A 85 10.20 -17.10 2.65
C ILE A 85 9.10 -17.96 1.98
N ASN A 86 8.33 -18.75 2.74
CA ASN A 86 7.29 -19.62 2.18
C ASN A 86 6.03 -18.82 1.81
N THR A 87 5.68 -17.85 2.66
CA THR A 87 4.51 -16.98 2.50
C THR A 87 4.61 -16.15 1.21
N ILE A 88 5.81 -15.73 0.80
CA ILE A 88 6.03 -15.00 -0.47
C ILE A 88 5.46 -15.79 -1.66
N ARG A 89 5.79 -17.08 -1.77
CA ARG A 89 5.33 -17.94 -2.87
C ARG A 89 3.84 -18.21 -2.77
N GLU A 90 3.38 -18.53 -1.57
CA GLU A 90 1.95 -18.77 -1.31
C GLU A 90 1.10 -17.59 -1.78
N PHE A 91 1.46 -16.37 -1.39
CA PHE A 91 0.70 -15.17 -1.76
C PHE A 91 0.81 -14.84 -3.25
N TYR A 92 1.99 -14.98 -3.85
CA TYR A 92 2.16 -14.76 -5.29
C TYR A 92 1.23 -15.68 -6.12
N ILE A 93 1.09 -16.93 -5.69
CA ILE A 93 0.20 -17.91 -6.32
C ILE A 93 -1.25 -17.63 -5.94
N ASN A 94 -1.61 -17.59 -4.66
CA ASN A 94 -3.02 -17.52 -4.25
C ASN A 94 -3.73 -16.22 -4.65
N TYR A 95 -3.01 -15.10 -4.75
CA TYR A 95 -3.58 -13.81 -5.15
C TYR A 95 -3.52 -13.55 -6.66
N GLY A 96 -3.06 -14.51 -7.46
CA GLY A 96 -3.11 -14.38 -8.92
C GLY A 96 -2.00 -13.53 -9.54
N PHE A 97 -0.93 -13.21 -8.81
CA PHE A 97 0.20 -12.45 -9.37
C PHE A 97 0.82 -13.18 -10.56
N LEU A 98 0.95 -14.51 -10.50
CA LEU A 98 1.49 -15.31 -11.61
C LEU A 98 0.77 -15.09 -12.95
N VAL A 99 -0.52 -14.80 -12.92
CA VAL A 99 -1.33 -14.62 -14.14
C VAL A 99 -1.45 -13.14 -14.49
N ASN A 100 -1.74 -12.31 -13.49
CA ASN A 100 -2.15 -10.94 -13.71
C ASN A 100 -0.99 -9.94 -13.64
N ALA A 101 0.03 -10.22 -12.82
CA ALA A 101 1.17 -9.33 -12.60
C ALA A 101 2.48 -10.13 -12.38
N PRO A 102 2.91 -10.96 -13.35
CA PRO A 102 3.96 -11.95 -13.14
C PRO A 102 5.35 -11.36 -12.84
N ASN A 103 5.54 -10.06 -13.08
CA ASN A 103 6.77 -9.34 -12.80
C ASN A 103 6.76 -8.62 -11.45
N ILE A 104 5.74 -8.83 -10.60
CA ILE A 104 5.64 -8.24 -9.26
C ILE A 104 5.74 -9.34 -8.22
N LEU A 105 6.77 -9.27 -7.38
CA LEU A 105 7.00 -10.19 -6.28
C LEU A 105 6.44 -9.59 -4.98
N PRO A 106 5.31 -10.08 -4.43
CA PRO A 106 4.75 -9.56 -3.20
C PRO A 106 5.62 -9.97 -2.01
N ILE A 107 5.93 -9.02 -1.14
CA ILE A 107 6.83 -9.21 0.00
C ILE A 107 6.20 -8.85 1.34
N ALA A 108 5.12 -8.09 1.34
CA ALA A 108 4.42 -7.72 2.56
C ALA A 108 2.97 -7.35 2.28
N PHE A 109 2.19 -7.32 3.36
CA PHE A 109 0.82 -6.85 3.38
C PHE A 109 0.65 -5.81 4.48
N ASN A 110 -0.09 -4.73 4.22
CA ASN A 110 -0.39 -3.73 5.24
C ASN A 110 -1.54 -4.14 6.17
N GLY A 111 -2.19 -5.30 5.95
CA GLY A 111 -3.39 -5.72 6.69
C GLY A 111 -4.69 -5.04 6.23
N GLY A 112 -4.61 -3.88 5.57
CA GLY A 112 -5.72 -3.10 5.02
C GLY A 112 -6.15 -3.49 3.60
N GLY A 113 -5.45 -4.43 2.93
CA GLY A 113 -5.79 -4.85 1.57
C GLY A 113 -4.72 -4.53 0.51
N THR A 114 -3.55 -4.03 0.92
CA THR A 114 -2.52 -3.53 0.03
C THR A 114 -1.22 -4.30 0.18
N PHE A 115 -0.72 -4.80 -0.95
CA PHE A 115 0.58 -5.45 -1.05
C PHE A 115 1.70 -4.45 -1.26
N TYR A 116 2.81 -4.70 -0.59
CA TYR A 116 4.11 -4.21 -1.03
C TYR A 116 4.74 -5.27 -1.92
N GLY A 117 5.28 -4.86 -3.06
CA GLY A 117 5.96 -5.78 -3.97
C GLY A 117 7.19 -5.17 -4.61
N TYR A 118 8.10 -6.04 -5.03
CA TYR A 118 9.17 -5.66 -5.96
C TYR A 118 8.67 -5.82 -7.39
N LYS A 119 8.59 -4.71 -8.14
CA LYS A 119 8.30 -4.73 -9.58
C LYS A 119 9.60 -4.80 -10.37
N PHE A 120 9.75 -5.87 -11.13
CA PHE A 120 10.87 -6.10 -12.02
C PHE A 120 10.56 -5.54 -13.41
N SER A 121 11.54 -4.85 -14.00
CA SER A 121 11.51 -4.47 -15.41
C SER A 121 12.62 -5.26 -16.10
N GLY A 122 12.28 -6.11 -17.07
CA GLY A 122 13.15 -7.12 -17.71
C GLY A 122 14.39 -6.62 -18.47
N ASN A 123 14.94 -5.45 -18.12
CA ASN A 123 16.14 -4.83 -18.69
C ASN A 123 17.28 -4.69 -17.66
N ASP A 124 17.51 -5.68 -16.80
CA ASP A 124 18.57 -5.70 -15.77
C ASP A 124 18.56 -4.50 -14.78
N LYS A 125 17.44 -3.78 -14.68
CA LYS A 125 17.30 -2.68 -13.73
C LYS A 125 16.98 -3.23 -12.35
N LYS A 126 17.53 -2.57 -11.31
CA LYS A 126 17.15 -2.85 -9.92
C LYS A 126 15.62 -2.77 -9.80
N PRO A 127 14.96 -3.75 -9.17
CA PRO A 127 13.52 -3.68 -8.97
C PRO A 127 13.16 -2.45 -8.14
N ILE A 128 12.01 -1.87 -8.45
CA ILE A 128 11.41 -0.81 -7.66
C ILE A 128 10.42 -1.41 -6.66
N ILE A 129 10.11 -0.69 -5.59
CA ILE A 129 9.07 -1.09 -4.65
C ILE A 129 7.77 -0.41 -5.06
N CYS A 130 6.71 -1.20 -5.14
CA CYS A 130 5.38 -0.74 -5.51
C CYS A 130 4.31 -1.19 -4.52
N GLY A 131 3.23 -0.43 -4.47
CA GLY A 131 1.99 -0.75 -3.79
C GLY A 131 0.96 -1.27 -4.78
N VAL A 132 0.26 -2.35 -4.44
CA VAL A 132 -0.82 -2.92 -5.26
C VAL A 132 -1.97 -3.35 -4.37
N HIS A 133 -3.18 -2.83 -4.61
CA HIS A 133 -4.36 -3.33 -3.92
C HIS A 133 -4.68 -4.76 -4.35
N ALA A 134 -5.04 -5.61 -3.38
CA ALA A 134 -5.40 -7.01 -3.62
C ALA A 134 -6.55 -7.19 -4.62
N SER A 135 -7.43 -6.19 -4.77
CA SER A 135 -8.55 -6.20 -5.71
C SER A 135 -8.18 -5.84 -7.15
N CYS A 136 -7.01 -5.25 -7.38
CA CYS A 136 -6.61 -4.67 -8.67
C CYS A 136 -5.28 -5.22 -9.19
N ILE A 137 -4.89 -6.43 -8.76
CA ILE A 137 -3.66 -7.06 -9.23
C ILE A 137 -3.74 -7.26 -10.76
N GLY A 138 -2.75 -6.71 -11.48
CA GLY A 138 -2.63 -6.78 -12.93
C GLY A 138 -3.07 -5.53 -13.70
N PHE A 139 -3.67 -4.55 -13.02
CA PHE A 139 -3.93 -3.24 -13.61
C PHE A 139 -2.70 -2.35 -13.39
N GLU A 140 -1.92 -2.11 -14.45
CA GLU A 140 -0.66 -1.36 -14.35
C GLU A 140 -0.87 0.07 -13.83
N GLU A 141 -2.00 0.68 -14.16
CA GLU A 141 -2.46 1.99 -13.67
C GLU A 141 -2.72 2.04 -12.16
N ASP A 142 -2.99 0.89 -11.53
CA ASP A 142 -3.20 0.75 -10.08
C ASP A 142 -1.94 0.25 -9.34
N THR A 143 -0.83 0.10 -10.05
CA THR A 143 0.46 -0.21 -9.43
C THR A 143 1.18 1.09 -9.07
N CYS A 144 1.18 1.43 -7.78
CA CYS A 144 1.77 2.66 -7.26
C CYS A 144 3.28 2.52 -7.04
N PHE A 145 4.09 3.46 -7.56
CA PHE A 145 5.50 3.54 -7.18
C PHE A 145 5.64 4.05 -5.73
N LEU A 146 6.37 3.33 -4.89
CA LEU A 146 6.59 3.71 -3.49
C LEU A 146 8.00 4.24 -3.21
N GLY A 147 9.00 3.67 -3.88
CA GLY A 147 10.42 4.00 -3.67
C GLY A 147 11.37 2.99 -4.31
N ASN A 148 12.68 3.22 -4.14
CA ASN A 148 13.75 2.38 -4.70
C ASN A 148 14.40 1.44 -3.67
N THR A 149 14.13 1.66 -2.38
CA THR A 149 14.66 0.86 -1.25
C THR A 149 13.60 0.74 -0.16
N LEU A 150 13.64 -0.35 0.60
CA LEU A 150 12.73 -0.56 1.73
C LEU A 150 12.90 0.54 2.76
N ASP A 151 14.14 1.01 2.96
CA ASP A 151 14.38 2.09 3.89
C ASP A 151 13.65 3.39 3.50
N GLU A 152 13.69 3.76 2.21
CA GLU A 152 12.95 4.93 1.69
C GLU A 152 11.45 4.79 1.92
N VAL A 153 10.89 3.60 1.65
CA VAL A 153 9.45 3.34 1.76
C VAL A 153 9.00 3.32 3.23
N LEU A 154 9.73 2.62 4.09
CA LEU A 154 9.36 2.40 5.49
C LEU A 154 9.70 3.58 6.41
N ASN A 155 10.54 4.51 5.96
CA ASN A 155 10.83 5.73 6.71
C ASN A 155 9.67 6.75 6.66
N LYS A 156 8.73 6.59 5.74
CA LYS A 156 7.47 7.35 5.71
C LYS A 156 6.58 6.96 6.89
N THR A 157 5.76 7.89 7.37
CA THR A 157 4.99 7.74 8.62
C THR A 157 3.48 7.72 8.46
N TYR A 158 3.01 7.70 7.22
CA TYR A 158 1.61 7.71 6.84
C TYR A 158 1.28 6.40 6.11
N ASP A 159 0.00 6.08 5.94
CA ASP A 159 -0.45 4.80 5.37
C ASP A 159 0.03 4.61 3.92
N ILE A 160 0.12 3.38 3.45
CA ILE A 160 0.40 3.07 2.04
C ILE A 160 -0.76 3.45 1.13
N ASP A 161 -1.99 3.39 1.63
CA ASP A 161 -3.17 3.74 0.86
C ASP A 161 -3.18 5.25 0.52
N ASP A 162 -2.56 6.09 1.35
CA ASP A 162 -2.32 7.50 1.03
C ASP A 162 -1.33 7.67 -0.13
N ASP A 163 -0.26 6.87 -0.19
CA ASP A 163 0.68 6.87 -1.34
C ASP A 163 -0.06 6.48 -2.63
N ILE A 164 -0.90 5.44 -2.56
CA ILE A 164 -1.69 4.97 -3.72
C ILE A 164 -2.68 6.03 -4.16
N TYR A 165 -3.41 6.63 -3.23
CA TYR A 165 -4.36 7.70 -3.52
C TYR A 165 -3.66 8.87 -4.22
N GLU A 166 -2.54 9.34 -3.67
CA GLU A 166 -1.76 10.41 -4.29
C GLU A 166 -1.26 10.04 -5.69
N TYR A 167 -0.82 8.81 -5.89
CA TYR A 167 -0.33 8.31 -7.17
C TYR A 167 -1.46 8.28 -8.22
N GLN A 168 -2.63 7.75 -7.85
CA GLN A 168 -3.81 7.71 -8.72
C GLN A 168 -4.32 9.11 -9.07
N VAL A 169 -4.23 10.07 -8.14
CA VAL A 169 -4.52 11.49 -8.41
C VAL A 169 -3.52 12.08 -9.40
N LYS A 170 -2.21 11.89 -9.17
CA LYS A 170 -1.14 12.43 -10.03
C LYS A 170 -1.21 11.87 -11.46
N ASN A 171 -1.59 10.61 -11.60
CA ASN A 171 -1.74 9.95 -12.90
C ASN A 171 -3.12 10.16 -13.54
N GLY A 172 -4.04 10.85 -12.86
CA GLY A 172 -5.35 11.21 -13.41
C GLY A 172 -6.39 10.08 -13.39
N THR A 173 -6.08 8.93 -12.76
CA THR A 173 -7.01 7.82 -12.53
C THR A 173 -8.14 8.25 -11.59
N ILE A 174 -7.79 8.94 -10.50
CA ILE A 174 -8.75 9.59 -9.62
C ILE A 174 -8.79 11.08 -9.96
N LYS A 175 -9.94 11.55 -10.44
CA LYS A 175 -10.24 12.97 -10.44
C LYS A 175 -10.71 13.33 -9.04
N ILE A 176 -9.89 14.09 -8.31
CA ILE A 176 -10.37 14.75 -7.09
C ILE A 176 -11.56 15.61 -7.54
N PRO A 177 -12.75 15.43 -6.95
CA PRO A 177 -13.86 16.35 -7.16
C PRO A 177 -13.33 17.74 -6.86
N THR A 178 -13.13 18.54 -7.90
CA THR A 178 -12.69 19.91 -7.69
C THR A 178 -13.91 20.59 -7.11
N LEU A 179 -13.90 20.80 -5.79
CA LEU A 179 -14.97 21.55 -5.12
C LEU A 179 -15.22 22.80 -5.95
N SER A 180 -16.47 23.01 -6.35
CA SER A 180 -16.89 24.25 -6.99
C SER A 180 -16.50 25.43 -6.09
N LYS A 181 -16.44 26.64 -6.64
CA LYS A 181 -16.17 27.83 -5.82
C LYS A 181 -17.12 27.92 -4.62
N GLU A 182 -18.38 27.52 -4.83
CA GLU A 182 -19.43 27.50 -3.81
C GLU A 182 -19.19 26.41 -2.76
N GLU A 183 -18.78 25.20 -3.17
CA GLU A 183 -18.46 24.11 -2.25
C GLU A 183 -17.22 24.42 -1.39
N LYS A 184 -16.20 25.07 -1.96
CA LYS A 184 -15.03 25.55 -1.20
C LYS A 184 -15.42 26.60 -0.16
N GLU A 185 -16.24 27.58 -0.57
CA GLU A 185 -16.73 28.61 0.36
C GLU A 185 -17.60 28.00 1.46
N LYS A 186 -18.45 27.02 1.12
CA LYS A 186 -19.26 26.27 2.08
C LYS A 186 -18.40 25.54 3.12
N THR A 187 -17.38 24.81 2.69
CA THR A 187 -16.45 24.11 3.60
C THR A 187 -15.71 25.08 4.52
N GLU A 188 -15.24 26.22 3.99
CA GLU A 188 -14.53 27.24 4.77
C GLU A 188 -15.45 27.87 5.84
N LEU A 189 -16.69 28.20 5.48
CA LEU A 189 -17.68 28.74 6.42
C LEU A 189 -18.02 27.75 7.54
N LEU A 190 -18.14 26.46 7.23
CA LEU A 190 -18.37 25.41 8.23
C LEU A 190 -17.18 25.27 9.19
N GLN A 191 -15.94 25.34 8.70
CA GLN A 191 -14.74 25.35 9.54
C GLN A 191 -14.69 26.58 10.45
N GLN A 192 -15.01 27.77 9.92
CA GLN A 192 -15.08 28.99 10.71
C GLN A 192 -16.15 28.90 11.81
N LEU A 193 -17.32 28.29 11.53
CA LEU A 193 -18.36 28.03 12.53
C LEU A 193 -17.90 27.07 13.63
N ASP A 194 -17.16 26.01 13.27
CA ASP A 194 -16.63 25.06 14.24
C ASP A 194 -15.57 25.70 15.16
N THR A 195 -14.63 26.46 14.58
CA THR A 195 -13.65 27.24 15.35
C THR A 195 -14.35 28.26 16.26
N LEU A 196 -15.37 28.97 15.76
CA LEU A 196 -16.13 29.94 16.56
C LEU A 196 -16.85 29.28 17.75
N LYS A 197 -17.39 28.07 17.57
CA LYS A 197 -18.00 27.28 18.66
C LYS A 197 -16.95 26.85 19.69
N LYS A 198 -15.77 26.40 19.25
CA LYS A 198 -14.64 26.05 20.13
C LYS A 198 -14.13 27.25 20.91
N ASP A 199 -13.99 28.41 20.29
CA ASP A 199 -13.54 29.62 20.98
C ASP A 199 -14.57 30.11 22.01
N LYS A 200 -15.87 29.93 21.75
CA LYS A 200 -16.92 30.23 22.73
C LYS A 200 -16.87 29.30 23.93
N SER A 201 -16.67 27.99 23.72
CA SER A 201 -16.60 27.00 24.81
C SER A 201 -15.34 27.18 25.65
N LEU A 202 -14.23 27.62 25.03
CA LEU A 202 -12.99 27.98 25.71
C LEU A 202 -13.03 29.36 26.39
N GLY A 203 -14.15 30.08 26.33
CA GLY A 203 -14.30 31.40 26.96
C GLY A 203 -13.51 32.53 26.29
N LYS A 204 -12.92 32.29 25.12
CA LYS A 204 -12.07 33.27 24.40
C LYS A 204 -12.87 34.41 23.77
N ILE A 205 -14.18 34.22 23.57
CA ILE A 205 -15.08 35.22 22.97
C ILE A 205 -16.33 35.45 23.83
N HIS A 206 -16.75 36.72 23.89
CA HIS A 206 -17.96 37.13 24.58
C HIS A 206 -19.22 36.68 23.84
N LEU A 207 -20.31 36.40 24.57
CA LEU A 207 -21.56 35.90 24.02
C LEU A 207 -22.14 36.79 22.91
N LYS A 208 -22.12 38.11 23.09
CA LYS A 208 -22.63 39.07 22.10
C LYS A 208 -21.86 39.00 20.78
N GLU A 209 -20.54 38.85 20.87
CA GLU A 209 -19.65 38.73 19.71
C GLU A 209 -19.82 37.38 19.01
N PHE A 210 -19.95 36.30 19.78
CA PHE A 210 -20.28 34.97 19.24
C PHE A 210 -21.59 34.96 18.46
N LEU A 211 -22.68 35.50 19.02
CA LEU A 211 -24.00 35.51 18.37
C LEU A 211 -23.98 36.31 17.06
N LYS A 212 -23.27 37.44 17.04
CA LYS A 212 -23.13 38.27 15.84
C LYS A 212 -22.37 37.52 14.73
N ARG A 213 -21.17 37.00 15.04
CA ARG A 213 -20.34 36.29 14.05
C ARG A 213 -21.00 34.99 13.57
N LYS A 214 -21.66 34.26 14.48
CA LYS A 214 -22.39 33.03 14.13
C LYS A 214 -23.48 33.33 13.11
N ARG A 215 -24.29 34.37 13.36
CA ARG A 215 -25.36 34.79 12.45
C ARG A 215 -24.83 35.20 11.08
N GLU A 216 -23.73 35.97 11.04
CA GLU A 216 -23.10 36.39 9.78
C GLU A 216 -22.61 35.18 8.95
N LEU A 217 -22.01 34.18 9.60
CA LEU A 217 -21.57 32.95 8.95
C LEU A 217 -22.74 32.08 8.47
N GLU A 218 -23.80 31.94 9.27
CA GLU A 218 -25.02 31.21 8.89
C GLU A 218 -25.76 31.88 7.73
N GLU A 219 -25.84 33.21 7.71
CA GLU A 219 -26.42 33.97 6.59
C GLU A 219 -25.60 33.83 5.30
N ARG A 220 -24.27 33.73 5.39
CA ARG A 220 -23.40 33.43 4.24
C ARG A 220 -23.62 32.00 3.76
N LEU A 221 -23.75 31.04 4.68
CA LEU A 221 -23.97 29.63 4.36
C LEU A 221 -25.30 29.43 3.62
N ASN A 222 -26.37 30.06 4.09
CA ASN A 222 -27.70 29.99 3.45
C ASN A 222 -27.75 30.63 2.05
N ARG A 223 -26.78 31.46 1.68
CA ARG A 223 -26.67 32.04 0.32
C ARG A 223 -26.00 31.10 -0.68
N LEU A 224 -25.42 30.01 -0.19
CA LEU A 224 -24.72 28.99 -0.99
C LEU A 224 -25.54 27.68 -1.10
N GLU A 225 -26.77 27.66 -0.58
CA GLU A 225 -27.75 26.56 -0.72
C GLU A 225 -28.79 26.88 -1.78
#